data_AF-A0AAD9H151-F1
#
_entry.id   AF-A0AAD9H151-F1
#
_cell.length_a   1.000
_cell.length_b   1.000
_cell.length_c   1.000
_cell.angle_alpha   90.00
_cell.angle_beta   90.00
_cell.angle_gamma   90.00
#
_symmetry.space_group_name_H-M   'P 1'
#
loop_
_entity.id
_entity.type
_entity.pdbx_description
1 polymer ?
#
loop_
_entity_poly.entity_id
_entity_poly.type
_entity_poly.pdbx_seq_one_letter_code
_entity_poly.pdbx_strand_id
1 'polypeptide(L)'
;MNFIKCEDRPFVFEDIRKNEQEDKGTLVFGGGELSMPFLPETLRISLSTGRLYHDVQTKHVAPGTSEGIALVRSQIAVKLGKHIDVHDFPDDVDANQDVSTLVIGEFKWNNQRYPIHAIE
;
A
#
# COMPACT_ATOMS: atom_id res chain seq x y z
N MET A 1 23.84 22.65 -3.15
CA MET A 1 22.38 22.62 -2.94
C MET A 1 22.06 21.35 -2.16
N ASN A 2 21.56 21.48 -0.93
CA ASN A 2 21.07 20.34 -0.16
C ASN A 2 19.61 20.12 -0.54
N PHE A 3 19.37 19.16 -1.44
CA PHE A 3 18.02 18.68 -1.69
C PHE A 3 17.65 17.72 -0.57
N ILE A 4 16.72 18.13 0.30
CA ILE A 4 16.08 17.19 1.22
C ILE A 4 15.21 16.30 0.34
N LYS A 5 15.64 15.06 0.14
CA LYS A 5 14.81 14.04 -0.51
C LYS A 5 13.67 13.79 0.47
N CYS A 6 12.47 14.26 0.16
CA CYS A 6 11.29 13.94 0.97
C CYS A 6 11.18 12.41 1.02
N GLU A 7 11.42 11.81 2.20
CA GLU A 7 11.13 10.38 2.42
C GLU A 7 9.63 10.10 2.34
N ASP A 8 8.82 11.12 2.65
CA ASP A 8 7.37 11.03 2.55
C ASP A 8 6.93 11.33 1.11
N ARG A 9 6.32 10.31 0.49
CA ARG A 9 5.71 10.39 -0.85
C ARG A 9 4.63 11.49 -0.85
N PRO A 10 4.44 12.21 -1.97
CA PRO A 10 3.56 13.39 -2.02
C PRO A 10 2.08 13.04 -1.83
N PHE A 11 1.69 11.79 -2.05
CA PHE A 11 0.32 11.32 -1.90
C PHE A 11 0.16 10.50 -0.62
N VAL A 12 -0.84 10.87 0.19
CA VAL A 12 -1.20 10.16 1.41
C VAL A 12 -2.69 9.87 1.39
N PHE A 13 -3.07 8.60 1.57
CA PHE A 13 -4.45 8.23 1.84
C PHE A 13 -4.79 8.55 3.29
N GLU A 14 -5.78 9.39 3.46
CA GLU A 14 -6.20 9.96 4.74
C GLU A 14 -7.37 9.21 5.36
N ASP A 15 -8.20 8.57 4.52
CA ASP A 15 -9.29 7.72 4.97
C ASP A 15 -9.61 6.58 3.98
N ILE A 16 -10.33 5.56 4.47
CA ILE A 16 -10.92 4.49 3.65
C ILE A 16 -12.41 4.35 3.99
N ARG A 17 -13.27 4.55 3.00
CA ARG A 17 -14.72 4.43 3.12
C ARG A 17 -15.15 3.08 2.57
N LYS A 18 -15.95 2.33 3.32
CA LYS A 18 -16.65 1.14 2.83
C LYS A 18 -18.09 1.53 2.55
N ASN A 19 -18.55 1.34 1.32
CA ASN A 19 -19.97 1.43 1.01
C ASN A 19 -20.58 0.05 1.30
N GLU A 20 -21.65 -0.03 2.10
CA GLU A 20 -22.32 -1.32 2.35
C GLU A 20 -22.94 -1.93 1.08
N GLN A 21 -23.14 -1.11 0.04
CA GLN A 21 -23.68 -1.51 -1.26
C GLN A 21 -22.62 -1.93 -2.27
N GLU A 22 -21.36 -1.52 -2.08
CA GLU A 22 -20.26 -1.90 -2.95
C GLU A 22 -19.24 -2.70 -2.14
N ASP A 23 -18.96 -3.91 -2.59
CA ASP A 23 -17.90 -4.74 -1.99
C ASP A 23 -16.52 -4.02 -2.04
N LYS A 24 -16.38 -2.96 -2.84
CA LYS A 24 -15.13 -2.21 -2.99
C LYS A 24 -15.02 -1.08 -1.98
N GLY A 25 -13.90 -1.04 -1.25
CA GLY A 25 -13.53 0.14 -0.46
C GLY A 25 -13.16 1.32 -1.36
N THR A 26 -13.21 2.52 -0.82
CA THR A 26 -12.78 3.76 -1.50
C THR A 26 -11.74 4.46 -0.64
N LEU A 27 -10.55 4.66 -1.19
CA LEU A 27 -9.49 5.43 -0.57
C LEU A 27 -9.72 6.93 -0.83
N VAL A 28 -9.48 7.75 0.19
CA VAL A 28 -9.69 9.20 0.17
C VAL A 28 -8.37 9.91 0.45
N PHE A 29 -8.08 10.98 -0.29
CA PHE A 29 -6.84 11.75 -0.19
C PHE A 29 -7.06 13.22 -0.61
N GLY A 30 -6.04 14.06 -0.44
CA GLY A 30 -6.09 15.46 -0.86
C GLY A 30 -7.07 16.28 -0.04
N GLY A 31 -7.10 16.09 1.28
CA GLY A 31 -8.00 16.80 2.19
C GLY A 31 -9.46 16.35 2.12
N GLY A 32 -9.74 15.19 1.51
CA GLY A 32 -11.10 14.64 1.41
C GLY A 32 -11.82 14.89 0.09
N GLU A 33 -11.20 15.64 -0.83
CA GLU A 33 -11.79 16.01 -2.13
C GLU A 33 -11.58 14.96 -3.21
N LEU A 34 -10.52 14.15 -3.08
CA LEU A 34 -10.16 13.14 -4.05
C LEU A 34 -10.39 11.75 -3.48
N SER A 35 -10.87 10.85 -4.34
CA SER A 35 -11.11 9.46 -3.97
C SER A 35 -10.86 8.52 -5.14
N MET A 36 -10.47 7.29 -4.83
CA MET A 36 -10.27 6.23 -5.81
C MET A 36 -10.64 4.87 -5.21
N PRO A 37 -10.96 3.85 -6.03
CA PRO A 37 -11.23 2.52 -5.52
C PRO A 37 -10.02 1.94 -4.78
N PHE A 38 -10.29 1.28 -3.67
CA PHE A 38 -9.31 0.46 -2.96
C PHE A 38 -9.15 -0.86 -3.72
N LEU A 39 -7.91 -1.16 -4.12
CA LEU A 39 -7.51 -2.38 -4.79
C LEU A 39 -6.61 -3.18 -3.83
N PRO A 40 -7.15 -4.19 -3.13
CA PRO A 40 -6.39 -5.00 -2.18
C PRO A 40 -5.09 -5.59 -2.74
N GLU A 41 -5.08 -5.91 -4.04
CA GLU A 41 -3.96 -6.48 -4.79
C GLU A 41 -2.77 -5.54 -4.97
N THR A 42 -2.95 -4.23 -4.81
CA THR A 42 -1.86 -3.25 -4.97
C THR A 42 -1.33 -2.75 -3.63
N LEU A 43 -1.74 -3.36 -2.52
CA LEU A 43 -1.25 -3.02 -1.19
C LEU A 43 0.18 -3.56 -1.00
N ARG A 44 1.08 -2.69 -0.55
CA ARG A 44 2.51 -2.99 -0.34
C ARG A 44 2.96 -2.55 1.05
N ILE A 45 4.04 -3.15 1.56
CA ILE A 45 4.63 -2.77 2.85
C ILE A 45 6.12 -2.47 2.70
N SER A 46 6.58 -1.40 3.35
CA SER A 46 8.01 -1.15 3.51
C SER A 46 8.54 -1.98 4.66
N LEU A 47 9.51 -2.85 4.39
CA LEU A 47 10.11 -3.71 5.43
C LEU A 47 10.98 -2.93 6.42
N SER A 48 11.57 -1.81 5.97
CA SER A 48 12.40 -0.95 6.81
C SER A 48 11.59 -0.10 7.79
N THR A 49 10.35 0.29 7.42
CA THR A 49 9.54 1.24 8.21
C THR A 49 8.23 0.67 8.73
N GLY A 50 7.77 -0.47 8.22
CA GLY A 50 6.45 -1.04 8.49
C GLY A 50 5.30 -0.22 7.89
N ARG A 51 5.58 0.80 7.08
CA ARG A 51 4.57 1.65 6.46
C ARG A 51 3.86 0.91 5.32
N LEU A 52 2.55 1.10 5.22
CA LEU A 52 1.74 0.58 4.13
C LEU A 52 1.63 1.59 2.99
N TYR A 53 1.66 1.09 1.77
CA TYR A 53 1.53 1.84 0.54
C TYR A 53 0.48 1.20 -0.36
N HIS A 54 -0.11 1.99 -1.23
CA HIS A 54 -1.04 1.52 -2.24
C HIS A 54 -0.81 2.25 -3.55
N ASP A 55 -0.92 1.54 -4.66
CA ASP A 55 -0.69 2.12 -5.97
C ASP A 55 -1.76 3.17 -6.29
N VAL A 56 -1.34 4.33 -6.80
CA VAL A 56 -2.21 5.39 -7.28
C VAL A 56 -2.34 5.25 -8.79
N GLN A 57 -3.56 5.03 -9.27
CA GLN A 57 -3.86 5.12 -10.69
C GLN A 57 -4.51 6.47 -10.97
N THR A 58 -3.77 7.37 -11.60
CA THR A 58 -4.34 8.59 -12.16
C THR A 58 -4.04 8.65 -13.66
N LYS A 59 -4.73 9.54 -14.38
CA LYS A 59 -4.46 9.79 -15.80
C LYS A 59 -3.00 10.14 -16.12
N HIS A 60 -2.24 10.59 -15.13
CA HIS A 60 -0.86 11.06 -15.27
C HIS A 60 0.17 10.12 -14.63
N VAL A 61 -0.28 9.07 -13.95
CA VAL A 61 0.59 8.24 -13.13
C VAL A 61 0.27 6.77 -13.41
N ALA A 62 1.25 6.09 -14.00
CA ALA A 62 1.13 4.68 -14.34
C ALA A 62 1.25 3.80 -13.09
N PRO A 63 0.40 2.74 -12.96
CA PRO A 63 0.51 1.76 -11.87
C PRO A 63 1.88 1.07 -11.89
N GLY A 64 2.36 0.67 -10.72
CA GLY A 64 3.64 -0.03 -10.58
C GLY A 64 4.90 0.84 -10.73
N THR A 65 4.76 2.15 -10.91
CA THR A 65 5.90 3.08 -10.90
C THR A 65 6.15 3.62 -9.49
N SER A 66 7.40 3.97 -9.17
CA SER A 66 7.74 4.60 -7.88
C SER A 66 7.07 5.97 -7.65
N GLU A 67 6.52 6.57 -8.71
CA GLU A 67 5.74 7.81 -8.67
C GLU A 67 4.23 7.53 -8.47
N GLY A 68 3.79 6.30 -8.74
CA GLY A 68 2.41 5.82 -8.62
C GLY A 68 2.12 5.05 -7.37
N ILE A 69 2.70 5.46 -6.25
CA ILE A 69 2.48 4.87 -4.92
C ILE A 69 2.21 5.97 -3.92
N ALA A 70 1.21 5.74 -3.07
CA ALA A 70 0.83 6.65 -2.01
C ALA A 70 0.93 5.97 -0.65
N LEU A 71 1.31 6.75 0.35
CA LEU A 71 1.41 6.30 1.73
C LEU A 71 -0.01 6.12 2.29
N VAL A 72 -0.25 5.01 2.98
CA VAL A 72 -1.46 4.82 3.78
C VAL A 72 -1.19 5.40 5.17
N ARG A 73 -1.98 6.41 5.57
CA ARG A 73 -1.83 7.03 6.90
C ARG A 73 -1.95 5.99 8.01
N SER A 74 -1.15 6.12 9.07
CA SER A 74 -1.03 5.13 10.15
C SER A 74 -2.38 4.69 10.76
N GLN A 75 -3.35 5.60 10.88
CA GLN A 75 -4.67 5.26 11.41
C GLN A 75 -5.43 4.27 10.51
N ILE A 76 -5.31 4.40 9.18
CA ILE A 76 -5.86 3.45 8.23
C ILE A 76 -5.01 2.18 8.22
N ALA A 77 -3.69 2.32 8.24
CA ALA A 77 -2.77 1.19 8.21
C ALA A 77 -3.01 0.23 9.36
N VAL A 78 -3.28 0.73 10.57
CA VAL A 78 -3.65 -0.11 11.73
C VAL A 78 -4.99 -0.83 11.52
N LYS A 79 -5.98 -0.21 10.86
CA LYS A 79 -7.24 -0.87 10.53
C LYS A 79 -7.03 -1.99 9.52
N LEU A 80 -6.26 -1.73 8.47
CA LEU A 80 -5.93 -2.73 7.44
C LEU A 80 -5.05 -3.85 7.98
N GLY A 81 -4.10 -3.52 8.86
CA GLY A 81 -3.16 -4.46 9.46
C GLY A 81 -3.82 -5.59 10.25
N LYS A 82 -5.03 -5.38 10.78
CA LYS A 82 -5.82 -6.45 11.43
C LYS A 82 -6.23 -7.57 10.48
N HIS A 83 -6.15 -7.31 9.18
CA HIS A 83 -6.48 -8.25 8.12
C HIS A 83 -5.23 -8.75 7.38
N ILE A 84 -4.04 -8.40 7.85
CA ILE A 84 -2.77 -8.86 7.29
C ILE A 84 -2.27 -10.04 8.12
N ASP A 85 -2.06 -11.17 7.47
CA ASP A 85 -1.29 -12.28 8.01
C ASP A 85 0.10 -12.27 7.38
N VAL A 86 1.11 -11.95 8.19
CA VAL A 86 2.52 -11.93 7.75
C VAL A 86 3.06 -13.36 7.82
N HIS A 87 3.74 -13.80 6.76
CA HIS A 87 4.41 -15.09 6.73
C HIS A 87 5.82 -14.95 7.34
N ASP A 88 6.37 -16.06 7.86
CA ASP A 88 7.77 -16.08 8.27
C ASP A 88 8.65 -15.74 7.07
N PHE A 89 9.55 -14.78 7.26
CA PHE A 89 10.51 -14.41 6.24
C PHE A 89 11.52 -15.55 6.10
N PRO A 90 11.83 -16.02 4.87
CA PRO A 90 12.92 -16.96 4.70
C PRO A 90 14.22 -16.30 5.19
N ASP A 91 14.96 -16.99 6.06
CA ASP A 91 16.26 -16.53 6.59
C ASP A 91 17.28 -16.27 5.45
N ASP A 92 17.06 -16.86 4.27
CA ASP A 92 17.86 -16.73 3.06
C ASP A 92 17.16 -15.88 1.98
N VAL A 93 16.94 -14.58 2.24
CA VAL A 93 16.68 -13.63 1.15
C VAL A 93 17.99 -13.33 0.43
N ASP A 94 18.19 -13.97 -0.72
CA ASP A 94 19.32 -13.73 -1.62
C ASP A 94 19.40 -12.23 -1.93
N ALA A 95 20.54 -11.58 -1.63
CA ALA A 95 20.72 -10.12 -1.72
C ALA A 95 20.57 -9.54 -3.15
N ASN A 96 20.33 -10.40 -4.15
CA ASN A 96 20.06 -10.06 -5.54
C ASN A 96 18.59 -10.23 -5.96
N GLN A 97 17.67 -10.56 -5.05
CA GLN A 97 16.24 -10.63 -5.38
C GLN A 97 15.61 -9.24 -5.43
N ASP A 98 14.79 -9.00 -6.45
CA ASP A 98 13.98 -7.79 -6.56
C ASP A 98 12.96 -7.77 -5.41
N VAL A 99 13.18 -6.88 -4.45
CA VAL A 99 12.36 -6.73 -3.23
C VAL A 99 10.89 -6.53 -3.56
N SER A 100 10.56 -5.95 -4.73
CA SER A 100 9.17 -5.75 -5.14
C SER A 100 8.42 -7.04 -5.47
N THR A 101 9.14 -8.14 -5.71
CA THR A 101 8.55 -9.46 -5.97
C THR A 101 8.36 -10.29 -4.72
N LEU A 102 8.98 -9.90 -3.61
CA LEU A 102 8.92 -10.62 -2.34
C LEU A 102 7.51 -10.51 -1.74
N VAL A 103 6.84 -11.66 -1.62
CA VAL A 103 5.54 -11.76 -0.94
C VAL A 103 5.79 -11.97 0.55
N ILE A 104 5.34 -11.02 1.36
CA ILE A 104 5.59 -10.98 2.81
C ILE A 104 4.43 -11.54 3.62
N GLY A 105 3.27 -11.73 2.99
CA GLY A 105 2.06 -12.19 3.65
C GLY A 105 0.83 -12.10 2.77
N GLU A 106 -0.32 -12.32 3.40
CA GLU A 106 -1.64 -12.26 2.77
C GLU A 106 -2.50 -11.18 3.44
N PHE A 107 -3.17 -10.37 2.62
CA PHE A 107 -4.20 -9.45 3.05
C PHE A 107 -5.58 -10.07 2.81
N LYS A 108 -6.41 -10.12 3.86
CA LYS A 108 -7.78 -10.64 3.81
C LYS A 108 -8.77 -9.51 3.58
N TRP A 109 -9.52 -9.56 2.48
CA TRP A 109 -10.57 -8.60 2.19
C TRP A 109 -11.76 -9.27 1.55
N ASN A 110 -12.96 -9.04 2.09
CA ASN A 110 -14.23 -9.63 1.63
C ASN A 110 -14.16 -11.13 1.34
N ASN A 111 -13.60 -11.88 2.29
CA ASN A 111 -13.46 -13.33 2.19
C ASN A 111 -12.52 -13.81 1.06
N GLN A 112 -11.77 -12.92 0.42
CA GLN A 112 -10.67 -13.19 -0.51
C GLN A 112 -9.32 -12.88 0.15
N ARG A 113 -8.25 -13.48 -0.39
CA ARG A 113 -6.87 -13.26 0.05
C ARG A 113 -6.06 -12.68 -1.10
N TYR A 114 -5.23 -11.70 -0.79
CA TYR A 114 -4.38 -10.99 -1.75
C TYR A 114 -2.94 -11.03 -1.25
N PRO A 115 -1.94 -11.32 -2.10
CA PRO A 115 -0.55 -11.27 -1.68
C PRO A 115 -0.15 -9.82 -1.37
N ILE A 116 0.63 -9.63 -0.30
CA ILE A 116 1.26 -8.35 0.01
C ILE A 116 2.71 -8.41 -0.42
N HIS A 117 3.11 -7.44 -1.21
CA HIS A 117 4.49 -7.32 -1.70
C HIS A 117 5.28 -6.31 -0.85
N ALA A 118 6.59 -6.52 -0.73
CA ALA A 118 7.48 -5.54 -0.14
C ALA A 118 7.74 -4.35 -1.09
N ILE A 119 8.18 -3.22 -0.52
CA ILE A 119 8.62 -2.03 -1.27
C ILE A 119 9.84 -1.38 -0.59
N GLU A 120 10.72 -0.80 -1.41
CA GLU A 120 11.88 0.02 -0.99
C GLU A 120 11.71 1.52 -1.27
#